data_AF-B5I4H9-F1
#
_entry.id   AF-B5I4H9-F1
#
_cell.length_a   1.000
_cell.length_b   1.000
_cell.length_c   1.000
_cell.angle_alpha   90.00
_cell.angle_beta   90.00
_cell.angle_gamma   90.00
#
_symmetry.space_group_name_H-M   'P 1'
#
loop_
_entity.id
_entity.type
_entity.pdbx_description
1 polymer ?
#
loop_
_entity_poly.entity_id
_entity_poly.type
_entity_poly.pdbx_seq_one_letter_code
_entity_poly.pdbx_strand_id
1 'polypeptide(L)'
;MEGLRHAREELRPRRREGGPREDRHRRRTRHRQPRRPSGKRLHRLRRARGRERCGGPEVTATIAYDRPVSNFIDKLSATGHVTHKSYKKTSVTLHHNGGRLSHQGVLNVWKTRPASAHFDVDASGAVAQYVKVNEYAWAVGDTVGNQRTISIEMANETLAPAWQVSEPTWKNSARLAGWLFAKVIGERPSTGNLFYHHHWSSTACAGPHMDTLYDKVLAAAQEAYDHFKASHPVRVSNTEPFPGASFFHTGRKSPIIAAMHHRLVAKGCDLYQSHANADVWGPGDVKSYAAWQTKLGYDGAAANGTPGETSWDKLQVPNV
;
A
#
# COMPACT_ATOMS: atom_id res chain seq x y z
N MET A 1 45.94 24.35 45.92
CA MET A 1 45.91 23.68 47.24
C MET A 1 44.64 22.87 47.34
N GLU A 2 44.68 21.80 48.12
CA GLU A 2 43.58 20.84 48.29
C GLU A 2 42.37 21.42 49.03
N GLY A 3 41.25 20.70 48.91
CA GLY A 3 40.35 20.52 50.03
C GLY A 3 38.89 20.84 49.74
N LEU A 4 38.05 19.80 49.79
CA LEU A 4 36.81 19.84 50.55
C LEU A 4 36.25 18.43 50.78
N ARG A 5 36.17 18.05 52.06
CA ARG A 5 35.43 16.88 52.55
C ARG A 5 34.12 17.36 53.16
N HIS A 6 33.00 16.75 52.82
CA HIS A 6 31.84 16.60 53.72
C HIS A 6 31.19 15.25 53.37
N ALA A 7 31.19 14.26 54.27
CA ALA A 7 30.40 14.13 55.50
C ALA A 7 28.95 13.68 55.20
N ARG A 8 28.62 12.48 55.69
CA ARG A 8 27.28 11.85 55.64
C ARG A 8 26.48 12.23 56.89
N GLU A 9 25.16 12.28 56.77
CA GLU A 9 24.25 12.07 57.92
C GLU A 9 22.93 11.41 57.46
N GLU A 10 22.21 10.74 58.37
CA GLU A 10 21.20 9.71 58.06
C GLU A 10 19.73 10.09 58.36
N LEU A 11 18.83 9.46 57.59
CA LEU A 11 17.42 9.08 57.85
C LEU A 11 16.59 9.77 58.97
N ARG A 12 15.34 10.13 58.61
CA ARG A 12 14.10 9.48 59.14
C ARG A 12 12.81 9.84 58.37
N PRO A 13 11.80 8.93 58.29
CA PRO A 13 10.53 9.17 57.56
C PRO A 13 9.35 9.61 58.47
N ARG A 14 8.25 10.09 57.87
CA ARG A 14 6.95 10.34 58.54
C ARG A 14 5.74 9.75 57.77
N ARG A 15 4.57 9.75 58.43
CA ARG A 15 3.48 8.76 58.29
C ARG A 15 2.30 9.12 57.36
N ARG A 16 1.46 8.11 57.10
CA ARG A 16 0.14 8.12 56.43
C ARG A 16 -0.96 8.83 57.25
N GLU A 17 -1.94 9.41 56.53
CA GLU A 17 -3.42 9.16 56.58
C GLU A 17 -3.98 9.40 55.14
N GLY A 18 -5.25 9.17 54.72
CA GLY A 18 -6.50 8.76 55.38
C GLY A 18 -7.58 8.31 54.35
N GLY A 19 -8.88 8.63 54.56
CA GLY A 19 -10.03 8.45 53.63
C GLY A 19 -11.23 9.33 54.09
N PRO A 20 -12.52 9.14 53.65
CA PRO A 20 -13.10 8.04 52.85
C PRO A 20 -14.23 8.36 51.80
N ARG A 21 -14.64 7.32 51.02
CA ARG A 21 -15.99 6.87 50.53
C ARG A 21 -17.09 7.85 50.03
N GLU A 22 -17.56 7.67 48.79
CA GLU A 22 -18.82 7.00 48.31
C GLU A 22 -20.14 7.78 48.49
N ASP A 23 -20.93 7.92 47.41
CA ASP A 23 -22.29 7.32 47.37
C ASP A 23 -22.76 7.03 45.92
N ARG A 24 -23.68 6.07 45.77
CA ARG A 24 -24.35 5.65 44.53
C ARG A 24 -25.82 6.06 44.58
N HIS A 25 -26.37 6.57 43.49
CA HIS A 25 -27.83 6.54 43.29
C HIS A 25 -28.25 5.98 41.93
N ARG A 26 -28.63 4.69 41.94
CA ARG A 26 -29.48 4.08 40.91
C ARG A 26 -30.93 4.51 41.14
N ARG A 27 -31.60 5.03 40.12
CA ARG A 27 -33.07 4.89 39.99
C ARG A 27 -33.41 4.13 38.71
N ARG A 28 -34.14 3.03 38.87
CA ARG A 28 -34.73 2.21 37.81
C ARG A 28 -36.22 2.53 37.69
N THR A 29 -36.84 1.97 36.64
CA THR A 29 -38.29 1.81 36.42
C THR A 29 -38.99 3.07 35.87
N ARG A 30 -40.04 2.99 35.01
CA ARG A 30 -40.89 1.85 34.60
C ARG A 30 -41.15 1.78 33.10
N HIS A 31 -41.40 0.57 32.60
CA HIS A 31 -42.09 0.35 31.31
C HIS A 31 -43.53 0.90 31.34
N ARG A 32 -43.98 1.45 30.21
CA ARG A 32 -45.37 1.36 29.73
C ARG A 32 -45.39 1.21 28.21
N GLN A 33 -45.84 0.07 27.71
CA GLN A 33 -46.47 -0.02 26.37
C GLN A 33 -47.98 0.12 26.53
N PRO A 34 -48.68 0.57 25.48
CA PRO A 34 -49.90 -0.15 25.11
C PRO A 34 -50.11 -0.34 23.60
N ARG A 35 -50.48 -1.58 23.27
CA ARG A 35 -51.55 -2.00 22.33
C ARG A 35 -51.46 -1.60 20.84
N ARG A 36 -51.34 -2.64 20.00
CA ARG A 36 -51.75 -2.65 18.59
C ARG A 36 -53.27 -2.45 18.43
N PRO A 37 -53.71 -1.90 17.29
CA PRO A 37 -54.94 -2.33 16.63
C PRO A 37 -54.63 -3.21 15.41
N SER A 38 -55.49 -4.21 15.21
CA SER A 38 -55.48 -5.13 14.06
C SER A 38 -56.04 -4.49 12.79
N GLY A 39 -55.38 -4.68 11.65
CA GLY A 39 -55.89 -4.27 10.33
C GLY A 39 -55.48 -5.26 9.25
N LYS A 40 -56.45 -6.01 8.70
CA LYS A 40 -56.23 -6.95 7.58
C LYS A 40 -55.86 -6.17 6.31
N ARG A 41 -54.82 -6.59 5.58
CA ARG A 41 -54.65 -6.25 4.16
C ARG A 41 -54.13 -7.43 3.35
N LEU A 42 -54.68 -7.56 2.13
CA LEU A 42 -54.53 -8.69 1.22
C LEU A 42 -53.07 -8.98 0.84
N HIS A 43 -52.75 -10.26 0.66
CA HIS A 43 -51.59 -10.68 -0.09
C HIS A 43 -51.65 -10.15 -1.52
N ARG A 44 -50.66 -9.32 -1.91
CA ARG A 44 -50.33 -9.07 -3.32
C ARG A 44 -48.90 -9.53 -3.55
N LEU A 45 -48.74 -10.74 -4.09
CA LEU A 45 -47.45 -11.33 -4.45
C LEU A 45 -46.74 -10.49 -5.51
N ARG A 46 -45.89 -9.54 -5.11
CA ARG A 46 -44.85 -9.00 -5.97
C ARG A 46 -43.69 -9.99 -5.95
N ARG A 47 -43.45 -10.68 -7.07
CA ARG A 47 -42.17 -11.38 -7.32
C ARG A 47 -41.05 -10.35 -7.29
N ALA A 48 -40.40 -10.19 -6.14
CA ALA A 48 -39.10 -9.54 -6.08
C ALA A 48 -38.10 -10.44 -6.79
N ARG A 49 -37.65 -10.04 -7.99
CA ARG A 49 -36.45 -10.64 -8.57
C ARG A 49 -35.29 -10.20 -7.71
N GLY A 50 -34.84 -11.06 -6.80
CA GLY A 50 -33.56 -10.85 -6.13
C GLY A 50 -32.48 -10.81 -7.20
N ARG A 51 -31.88 -9.64 -7.41
CA ARG A 51 -30.53 -9.60 -7.97
C ARG A 51 -29.63 -10.13 -6.86
N GLU A 52 -29.26 -11.40 -6.94
CA GLU A 52 -28.09 -11.89 -6.24
C GLU A 52 -26.92 -11.00 -6.64
N ARG A 53 -26.36 -10.27 -5.65
CA ARG A 53 -25.07 -9.64 -5.83
C ARG A 53 -24.04 -10.75 -5.71
N CYS A 54 -23.74 -11.40 -6.82
CA CYS A 54 -22.56 -12.25 -6.98
C CYS A 54 -21.31 -11.37 -7.01
N GLY A 55 -21.02 -10.74 -5.86
CA GLY A 55 -19.75 -10.10 -5.56
C GLY A 55 -19.22 -10.76 -4.31
N GLY A 56 -18.09 -11.46 -4.44
CA GLY A 56 -17.29 -11.83 -3.26
C GLY A 56 -16.83 -10.57 -2.52
N PRO A 57 -16.28 -10.70 -1.29
CA PRO A 57 -15.71 -9.57 -0.58
C PRO A 57 -14.67 -8.87 -1.46
N GLU A 58 -14.83 -7.57 -1.64
CA GLU A 58 -13.91 -6.72 -2.40
C GLU A 58 -12.55 -6.72 -1.69
N VAL A 59 -11.51 -7.20 -2.36
CA VAL A 59 -10.15 -7.25 -1.80
C VAL A 59 -9.64 -5.82 -1.64
N THR A 60 -9.17 -5.47 -0.44
CA THR A 60 -8.68 -4.11 -0.18
C THR A 60 -7.44 -3.83 -1.04
N ALA A 61 -7.53 -2.86 -1.95
CA ALA A 61 -6.40 -2.47 -2.78
C ALA A 61 -5.22 -1.88 -1.97
N THR A 62 -3.99 -2.11 -2.44
CA THR A 62 -2.78 -1.47 -1.94
C THR A 62 -2.65 -0.04 -2.49
N ILE A 63 -1.62 0.69 -2.04
CA ILE A 63 -1.23 1.97 -2.65
C ILE A 63 -0.93 1.83 -4.14
N ALA A 64 -1.27 2.85 -4.93
CA ALA A 64 -0.86 3.01 -6.33
C ALA A 64 0.61 3.43 -6.44
N TYR A 65 1.51 2.57 -5.97
CA TYR A 65 2.95 2.73 -6.10
C TYR A 65 3.40 2.38 -7.52
N ASP A 66 4.56 2.90 -7.94
CA ASP A 66 5.12 2.66 -9.28
C ASP A 66 5.84 1.30 -9.41
N ARG A 67 5.79 0.49 -8.34
CA ARG A 67 6.37 -0.86 -8.26
C ARG A 67 5.36 -1.81 -7.62
N PRO A 68 5.46 -3.12 -7.88
CA PRO A 68 4.59 -4.11 -7.25
C PRO A 68 4.61 -4.02 -5.72
N VAL A 69 3.42 -4.04 -5.12
CA VAL A 69 3.23 -4.09 -3.66
C VAL A 69 2.45 -5.34 -3.32
N SER A 70 3.05 -6.24 -2.54
CA SER A 70 2.40 -7.47 -2.08
C SER A 70 1.28 -7.14 -1.09
N ASN A 71 0.07 -7.64 -1.37
CA ASN A 71 -1.10 -7.30 -0.58
C ASN A 71 -1.34 -8.28 0.58
N PHE A 72 -1.26 -7.76 1.81
CA PHE A 72 -1.56 -8.49 3.04
C PHE A 72 -2.59 -7.76 3.92
N ILE A 73 -3.26 -6.72 3.41
CA ILE A 73 -4.12 -5.84 4.22
C ILE A 73 -5.28 -6.62 4.86
N ASP A 74 -6.06 -7.36 4.07
CA ASP A 74 -7.19 -8.14 4.59
C ASP A 74 -6.73 -9.29 5.50
N LYS A 75 -5.54 -9.84 5.26
CA LYS A 75 -4.94 -10.91 6.08
C LYS A 75 -4.50 -10.41 7.46
N LEU A 76 -3.99 -9.19 7.57
CA LEU A 76 -3.70 -8.57 8.87
C LEU A 76 -4.99 -8.07 9.52
N SER A 77 -5.93 -7.51 8.74
CA SER A 77 -7.25 -7.08 9.22
C SER A 77 -8.00 -8.17 9.98
N ALA A 78 -7.93 -9.42 9.50
CA ALA A 78 -8.53 -10.58 10.14
C ALA A 78 -7.95 -10.91 11.55
N THR A 79 -6.83 -10.32 11.96
CA THR A 79 -6.25 -10.49 13.32
C THR A 79 -6.81 -9.50 14.35
N GLY A 80 -7.47 -8.42 13.90
CA GLY A 80 -7.88 -7.32 14.78
C GLY A 80 -6.76 -6.36 15.18
N HIS A 81 -5.53 -6.50 14.66
CA HIS A 81 -4.39 -5.61 14.96
C HIS A 81 -4.34 -4.32 14.11
N VAL A 82 -5.53 -3.81 13.77
CA VAL A 82 -5.80 -2.56 13.05
C VAL A 82 -7.12 -1.97 13.54
N THR A 83 -7.24 -0.64 13.49
CA THR A 83 -8.35 0.08 14.13
C THR A 83 -9.44 0.57 13.19
N HIS A 84 -9.25 0.47 11.87
CA HIS A 84 -10.22 0.90 10.85
C HIS A 84 -10.70 2.35 10.99
N LYS A 85 -9.87 3.19 11.62
CA LYS A 85 -10.11 4.62 11.81
C LYS A 85 -9.03 5.41 11.08
N SER A 86 -9.47 6.38 10.27
CA SER A 86 -8.60 7.26 9.49
C SER A 86 -8.00 8.39 10.34
N TYR A 87 -6.73 8.72 10.08
CA TYR A 87 -5.94 9.78 10.70
C TYR A 87 -5.15 10.53 9.62
N LYS A 88 -4.93 11.85 9.79
CA LYS A 88 -3.95 12.58 8.97
C LYS A 88 -2.54 12.10 9.34
N LYS A 89 -1.76 11.73 8.34
CA LYS A 89 -0.35 11.40 8.49
C LYS A 89 0.53 12.63 8.30
N THR A 90 1.61 12.71 9.07
CA THR A 90 2.57 13.82 9.07
C THR A 90 4.02 13.36 9.05
N SER A 91 4.28 12.06 9.22
CA SER A 91 5.64 11.50 9.33
C SER A 91 5.73 10.09 8.77
N VAL A 92 6.95 9.63 8.52
CA VAL A 92 7.30 8.24 8.25
C VAL A 92 8.27 7.77 9.33
N THR A 93 8.11 6.54 9.82
CA THR A 93 9.05 5.93 10.76
C THR A 93 9.59 4.63 10.19
N LEU A 94 10.93 4.50 10.12
CA LEU A 94 11.57 3.25 9.69
C LEU A 94 11.91 2.39 10.91
N HIS A 95 11.72 1.08 10.75
CA HIS A 95 11.94 0.05 11.75
C HIS A 95 12.83 -1.05 11.15
N HIS A 96 13.58 -1.76 11.97
CA HIS A 96 14.12 -3.08 11.58
C HIS A 96 13.21 -4.17 12.16
N ASN A 97 12.92 -5.20 11.37
CA ASN A 97 11.96 -6.25 11.76
C ASN A 97 12.57 -7.33 12.70
N GLY A 98 13.85 -7.19 13.05
CA GLY A 98 14.54 -8.05 14.00
C GLY A 98 15.04 -9.38 13.43
N GLY A 99 15.11 -9.53 12.10
CA GLY A 99 15.61 -10.71 11.42
C GLY A 99 15.65 -10.53 9.90
N ARG A 100 15.85 -11.60 9.15
CA ARG A 100 15.75 -11.55 7.67
C ARG A 100 14.39 -12.07 7.20
N LEU A 101 13.33 -11.45 7.74
CA LEU A 101 11.96 -11.93 7.50
C LEU A 101 11.51 -11.63 6.07
N SER A 102 10.73 -12.55 5.50
CA SER A 102 9.92 -12.30 4.31
C SER A 102 8.58 -11.67 4.70
N HIS A 103 7.86 -11.12 3.73
CA HIS A 103 6.54 -10.52 3.97
C HIS A 103 5.54 -11.46 4.69
N GLN A 104 5.52 -12.75 4.29
CA GLN A 104 4.68 -13.75 4.97
C GLN A 104 5.20 -14.09 6.38
N GLY A 105 6.52 -14.01 6.60
CA GLY A 105 7.14 -14.13 7.93
C GLY A 105 6.72 -12.98 8.86
N VAL A 106 6.75 -11.74 8.39
CA VAL A 106 6.30 -10.55 9.13
C VAL A 106 4.81 -10.66 9.52
N LEU A 107 3.93 -11.05 8.57
CA LEU A 107 2.54 -11.34 8.91
C LEU A 107 2.41 -12.45 9.97
N ASN A 108 3.24 -13.50 9.92
CA ASN A 108 3.17 -14.59 10.90
C ASN A 108 3.57 -14.13 12.32
N VAL A 109 4.52 -13.18 12.44
CA VAL A 109 4.81 -12.52 13.73
C VAL A 109 3.59 -11.74 14.22
N TRP A 110 3.00 -10.90 13.38
CA TRP A 110 1.86 -10.05 13.76
C TRP A 110 0.54 -10.80 13.96
N LYS A 111 0.40 -12.04 13.48
CA LYS A 111 -0.71 -12.93 13.87
C LYS A 111 -0.67 -13.36 15.34
N THR A 112 0.49 -13.30 15.99
CA THR A 112 0.70 -13.85 17.34
C THR A 112 1.14 -12.81 18.37
N ARG A 113 1.31 -11.55 17.95
CA ARG A 113 1.74 -10.43 18.80
C ARG A 113 0.90 -9.18 18.50
N PRO A 114 0.54 -8.36 19.50
CA PRO A 114 -0.20 -7.12 19.32
C PRO A 114 0.71 -6.01 18.76
N ALA A 115 1.15 -6.18 17.52
CA ALA A 115 1.99 -5.25 16.78
C ALA A 115 1.61 -5.28 15.29
N SER A 116 1.87 -4.18 14.59
CA SER A 116 1.73 -4.08 13.13
C SER A 116 2.51 -2.89 12.58
N ALA A 117 2.89 -2.91 11.31
CA ALA A 117 3.35 -1.74 10.55
C ALA A 117 2.58 -1.61 9.23
N HIS A 118 2.68 -0.46 8.56
CA HIS A 118 1.95 -0.25 7.30
C HIS A 118 2.57 -1.03 6.16
N PHE A 119 3.91 -1.06 6.11
CA PHE A 119 4.69 -1.71 5.09
C PHE A 119 5.83 -2.55 5.68
N ASP A 120 6.33 -3.46 4.86
CA ASP A 120 7.58 -4.21 5.07
C ASP A 120 8.38 -4.17 3.77
N VAL A 121 9.70 -4.00 3.89
CA VAL A 121 10.65 -4.09 2.79
C VAL A 121 11.57 -5.27 3.06
N ASP A 122 11.54 -6.26 2.16
CA ASP A 122 12.32 -7.49 2.34
C ASP A 122 13.78 -7.32 1.89
N ALA A 123 14.58 -8.38 2.06
CA ALA A 123 15.99 -8.40 1.73
C ALA A 123 16.32 -8.11 0.25
N SER A 124 15.35 -8.28 -0.66
CA SER A 124 15.47 -7.96 -2.09
C SER A 124 15.09 -6.51 -2.41
N GLY A 125 14.48 -5.81 -1.45
CA GLY A 125 13.89 -4.48 -1.65
C GLY A 125 12.45 -4.52 -2.17
N ALA A 126 11.80 -5.68 -2.20
CA ALA A 126 10.38 -5.81 -2.51
C ALA A 126 9.52 -5.24 -1.38
N VAL A 127 8.32 -4.75 -1.70
CA VAL A 127 7.42 -4.08 -0.75
C VAL A 127 6.15 -4.90 -0.51
N ALA A 128 5.72 -5.01 0.74
CA ALA A 128 4.39 -5.46 1.14
C ALA A 128 3.63 -4.38 1.90
N GLN A 129 2.30 -4.42 1.84
CA GLN A 129 1.42 -3.56 2.63
C GLN A 129 0.42 -4.38 3.47
N TYR A 130 0.21 -3.95 4.72
CA TYR A 130 -0.62 -4.64 5.72
C TYR A 130 -1.63 -3.71 6.41
N VAL A 131 -1.35 -2.41 6.48
CA VAL A 131 -2.27 -1.40 7.03
C VAL A 131 -2.51 -0.32 5.97
N LYS A 132 -3.76 0.15 5.84
CA LYS A 132 -4.08 1.27 4.96
C LYS A 132 -3.33 2.53 5.44
N VAL A 133 -2.78 3.31 4.52
CA VAL A 133 -1.89 4.44 4.85
C VAL A 133 -2.50 5.51 5.75
N ASN A 134 -3.83 5.61 5.80
CA ASN A 134 -4.57 6.51 6.66
C ASN A 134 -5.02 5.88 7.99
N GLU A 135 -5.01 4.57 8.14
CA GLU A 135 -5.23 3.91 9.44
C GLU A 135 -3.96 4.03 10.31
N TYR A 136 -3.98 3.55 11.56
CA TYR A 136 -2.73 3.41 12.33
C TYR A 136 -2.37 1.95 12.58
N ALA A 137 -1.07 1.69 12.45
CA ALA A 137 -0.44 0.43 12.81
C ALA A 137 0.09 0.51 14.26
N TRP A 138 0.22 -0.62 14.93
CA TRP A 138 0.69 -0.72 16.32
C TRP A 138 2.21 -0.90 16.32
N ALA A 139 2.92 0.16 15.91
CA ALA A 139 4.32 0.07 15.50
C ALA A 139 5.31 0.73 16.48
N VAL A 140 5.04 1.97 16.91
CA VAL A 140 6.08 2.84 17.52
C VAL A 140 6.06 2.91 19.05
N GLY A 141 5.18 2.14 19.71
CA GLY A 141 5.03 2.15 21.17
C GLY A 141 4.37 3.42 21.76
N ASP A 142 4.14 4.46 20.95
CA ASP A 142 3.41 5.67 21.34
C ASP A 142 2.08 5.82 20.57
N THR A 143 1.04 6.32 21.25
CA THR A 143 -0.29 6.50 20.68
C THR A 143 -0.35 7.65 19.68
N VAL A 144 0.33 8.76 19.93
CA VAL A 144 0.33 9.92 19.02
C VAL A 144 1.18 9.61 17.78
N GLY A 145 2.34 8.98 17.98
CA GLY A 145 3.23 8.48 16.94
C GLY A 145 2.53 7.50 16.01
N ASN A 146 1.89 6.45 16.55
CA ASN A 146 1.10 5.50 15.76
C ASN A 146 0.06 6.22 14.88
N GLN A 147 -0.70 7.15 15.46
CA GLN A 147 -1.71 7.92 14.73
C GLN A 147 -1.12 8.75 13.58
N ARG A 148 0.00 9.45 13.82
CA ARG A 148 0.60 10.42 12.89
C ARG A 148 1.57 9.82 11.88
N THR A 149 2.22 8.72 12.20
CA THR A 149 3.29 8.14 11.37
C THR A 149 2.80 7.03 10.45
N ILE A 150 3.53 6.81 9.37
CA ILE A 150 3.45 5.62 8.52
C ILE A 150 4.71 4.80 8.78
N SER A 151 4.55 3.63 9.40
CA SER A 151 5.67 2.73 9.73
C SER A 151 6.01 1.77 8.61
N ILE A 152 7.31 1.68 8.31
CA ILE A 152 7.92 0.75 7.36
C ILE A 152 8.90 -0.15 8.12
N GLU A 153 8.66 -1.46 8.11
CA GLU A 153 9.62 -2.48 8.55
C GLU A 153 10.68 -2.75 7.49
N MET A 154 11.89 -3.11 7.92
CA MET A 154 13.03 -3.44 7.07
C MET A 154 13.64 -4.76 7.48
N ALA A 155 13.86 -5.66 6.51
CA ALA A 155 14.63 -6.87 6.73
C ALA A 155 16.10 -6.58 7.10
N ASN A 156 16.56 -7.18 8.19
CA ASN A 156 17.95 -7.17 8.56
C ASN A 156 18.81 -8.09 7.67
N GLU A 157 20.10 -7.75 7.58
CA GLU A 157 21.18 -8.64 7.15
C GLU A 157 21.75 -9.42 8.35
N THR A 158 21.85 -8.76 9.52
CA THR A 158 22.38 -9.36 10.76
C THR A 158 21.51 -9.04 11.97
N LEU A 159 21.60 -9.87 13.01
CA LEU A 159 20.93 -9.65 14.30
C LEU A 159 21.76 -8.72 15.21
N ALA A 160 21.41 -8.68 16.49
CA ALA A 160 22.20 -8.03 17.54
C ALA A 160 23.69 -8.44 17.50
N PRO A 161 24.63 -7.55 17.85
CA PRO A 161 24.39 -6.16 18.27
C PRO A 161 24.30 -5.17 17.09
N ALA A 162 24.71 -5.57 15.88
CA ALA A 162 24.90 -4.65 14.77
C ALA A 162 23.58 -4.28 14.05
N TRP A 163 22.61 -5.20 14.00
CA TRP A 163 21.31 -5.00 13.35
C TRP A 163 21.43 -4.44 11.93
N GLN A 164 22.37 -4.96 11.13
CA GLN A 164 22.63 -4.42 9.79
C GLN A 164 21.38 -4.56 8.92
N VAL A 165 21.21 -3.64 7.97
CA VAL A 165 20.11 -3.60 7.00
C VAL A 165 20.76 -3.42 5.64
N SER A 166 20.46 -4.31 4.68
CA SER A 166 21.16 -4.32 3.40
C SER A 166 20.90 -3.04 2.59
N GLU A 167 21.84 -2.68 1.70
CA GLU A 167 21.67 -1.53 0.82
C GLU A 167 20.38 -1.57 -0.02
N PRO A 168 19.99 -2.71 -0.64
CA PRO A 168 18.68 -2.85 -1.26
C PRO A 168 17.53 -2.54 -0.30
N THR A 169 17.59 -3.02 0.94
CA THR A 169 16.47 -2.85 1.90
C THR A 169 16.31 -1.39 2.31
N TRP A 170 17.37 -0.71 2.77
CA TRP A 170 17.23 0.67 3.25
C TRP A 170 16.98 1.66 2.10
N LYS A 171 17.58 1.47 0.91
CA LYS A 171 17.33 2.35 -0.24
C LYS A 171 15.88 2.23 -0.73
N ASN A 172 15.32 1.03 -0.80
CA ASN A 172 13.92 0.85 -1.21
C ASN A 172 12.94 1.37 -0.15
N SER A 173 13.30 1.28 1.13
CA SER A 173 12.54 1.87 2.25
C SER A 173 12.55 3.41 2.20
N ALA A 174 13.71 4.03 1.97
CA ALA A 174 13.84 5.47 1.77
C ALA A 174 13.03 5.93 0.54
N ARG A 175 13.08 5.18 -0.56
CA ARG A 175 12.29 5.47 -1.77
C ARG A 175 10.78 5.41 -1.52
N LEU A 176 10.32 4.38 -0.80
CA LEU A 176 8.92 4.26 -0.40
C LEU A 176 8.51 5.41 0.53
N ALA A 177 9.36 5.80 1.49
CA ALA A 177 9.14 6.98 2.32
C ALA A 177 8.96 8.25 1.46
N GLY A 178 9.83 8.48 0.47
CA GLY A 178 9.71 9.59 -0.47
C GLY A 178 8.38 9.62 -1.23
N TRP A 179 7.89 8.46 -1.68
CA TRP A 179 6.55 8.34 -2.29
C TRP A 179 5.42 8.70 -1.31
N LEU A 180 5.48 8.18 -0.07
CA LEU A 180 4.50 8.47 0.96
C LEU A 180 4.47 9.97 1.31
N PHE A 181 5.65 10.61 1.39
CA PHE A 181 5.75 12.05 1.55
C PHE A 181 5.13 12.81 0.36
N ALA A 182 5.41 12.40 -0.88
CA ALA A 182 4.95 13.10 -2.08
C ALA A 182 3.44 12.92 -2.37
N LYS A 183 2.89 11.72 -2.13
CA LYS A 183 1.53 11.31 -2.53
C LYS A 183 0.52 11.14 -1.39
N VAL A 184 0.97 11.00 -0.12
CA VAL A 184 0.07 10.80 1.05
C VAL A 184 0.17 11.94 2.06
N ILE A 185 1.37 12.34 2.48
CA ILE A 185 1.57 13.36 3.53
C ILE A 185 1.50 14.78 2.95
N GLY A 186 2.10 15.00 1.77
CA GLY A 186 2.13 16.28 1.07
C GLY A 186 3.25 17.24 1.49
N GLU A 187 4.12 16.83 2.42
CA GLU A 187 5.24 17.60 2.97
C GLU A 187 6.58 16.94 2.59
N ARG A 188 7.67 17.71 2.46
CA ARG A 188 9.00 17.18 2.10
C ARG A 188 9.63 16.41 3.28
N PRO A 189 10.36 15.31 3.06
CA PRO A 189 11.11 14.63 4.11
C PRO A 189 12.18 15.54 4.73
N SER A 190 12.31 15.49 6.05
CA SER A 190 13.22 16.29 6.87
C SER A 190 13.52 15.56 8.19
N THR A 191 14.48 16.07 8.96
CA THR A 191 14.77 15.60 10.32
C THR A 191 13.57 15.73 11.28
N GLY A 192 12.60 16.59 10.96
CA GLY A 192 11.38 16.80 11.76
C GLY A 192 10.20 15.91 11.39
N ASN A 193 10.31 15.02 10.39
CA ASN A 193 9.22 14.13 10.00
C ASN A 193 9.63 12.74 9.47
N LEU A 194 10.91 12.47 9.19
CA LEU A 194 11.44 11.13 8.94
C LEU A 194 12.17 10.62 10.19
N PHE A 195 11.66 9.57 10.82
CA PHE A 195 12.14 9.08 12.10
C PHE A 195 12.59 7.62 12.07
N TYR A 196 13.35 7.23 13.08
CA TYR A 196 13.49 5.82 13.50
C TYR A 196 12.67 5.59 14.77
N HIS A 197 12.37 4.32 15.06
CA HIS A 197 11.47 3.94 16.16
C HIS A 197 11.86 4.56 17.52
N HIS A 198 13.15 4.65 17.86
CA HIS A 198 13.62 5.26 19.10
C HIS A 198 13.27 6.75 19.30
N HIS A 199 12.77 7.45 18.28
CA HIS A 199 12.17 8.79 18.43
C HIS A 199 10.91 8.77 19.32
N TRP A 200 10.15 7.68 19.29
CA TRP A 200 8.83 7.58 19.92
C TRP A 200 8.84 6.85 21.26
N SER A 201 9.73 5.87 21.44
CA SER A 201 9.82 5.05 22.65
C SER A 201 11.23 4.48 22.85
N SER A 202 11.57 4.04 24.06
CA SER A 202 12.90 3.48 24.33
C SER A 202 13.06 2.10 23.69
N THR A 203 13.89 2.02 22.64
CA THR A 203 14.16 0.79 21.89
C THR A 203 15.50 0.89 21.17
N ALA A 204 16.11 -0.26 20.82
CA ALA A 204 17.29 -0.30 19.95
C ALA A 204 16.95 -0.06 18.46
N CYS A 205 15.67 -0.10 18.09
CA CYS A 205 15.20 0.03 16.71
C CYS A 205 15.32 1.50 16.21
N ALA A 206 15.81 1.82 15.01
CA ALA A 206 16.08 0.99 13.83
C ALA A 206 17.45 0.26 13.80
N GLY A 207 18.24 0.35 14.87
CA GLY A 207 19.55 -0.30 15.02
C GLY A 207 20.72 0.64 14.74
N PRO A 208 21.88 0.45 15.39
CA PRO A 208 23.02 1.38 15.29
C PRO A 208 23.56 1.49 13.85
N HIS A 209 23.38 0.45 13.03
CA HIS A 209 23.69 0.54 11.61
C HIS A 209 22.86 1.62 10.90
N MET A 210 21.55 1.66 11.12
CA MET A 210 20.67 2.66 10.50
C MET A 210 20.97 4.07 10.99
N ASP A 211 21.36 4.23 12.26
CA ASP A 211 21.76 5.51 12.86
C ASP A 211 22.94 6.14 12.10
N THR A 212 23.98 5.33 11.80
CA THR A 212 25.13 5.77 10.98
C THR A 212 24.80 6.08 9.51
N LEU A 213 23.61 5.69 9.04
CA LEU A 213 23.15 5.92 7.67
C LEU A 213 22.09 7.03 7.56
N TYR A 214 21.64 7.63 8.67
CA TYR A 214 20.46 8.50 8.71
C TYR A 214 20.48 9.60 7.62
N ASP A 215 21.59 10.33 7.45
CA ASP A 215 21.69 11.39 6.44
C ASP A 215 21.57 10.85 5.00
N LYS A 216 22.09 9.64 4.72
CA LYS A 216 21.96 8.98 3.43
C LYS A 216 20.53 8.51 3.17
N VAL A 217 19.85 8.02 4.21
CA VAL A 217 18.44 7.62 4.16
C VAL A 217 17.55 8.84 3.91
N LEU A 218 17.79 9.94 4.61
CA LEU A 218 17.07 11.20 4.42
C LEU A 218 17.28 11.77 3.02
N ALA A 219 18.53 11.81 2.53
CA ALA A 219 18.83 12.25 1.16
C ALA A 219 18.12 11.39 0.10
N ALA A 220 18.17 10.06 0.22
CA ALA A 220 17.48 9.15 -0.71
C ALA A 220 15.95 9.30 -0.65
N ALA A 221 15.37 9.54 0.53
CA ALA A 221 13.94 9.83 0.67
C ALA A 221 13.56 11.19 0.04
N GLN A 222 14.43 12.19 0.16
CA GLN A 222 14.26 13.52 -0.44
C GLN A 222 14.35 13.49 -1.97
N GLU A 223 15.31 12.74 -2.53
CA GLU A 223 15.44 12.49 -3.98
C GLU A 223 14.19 11.78 -4.53
N ALA A 224 13.75 10.71 -3.86
CA ALA A 224 12.53 10.00 -4.21
C ALA A 224 11.28 10.89 -4.09
N TYR A 225 11.20 11.74 -3.05
CA TYR A 225 10.13 12.74 -2.94
C TYR A 225 10.13 13.69 -4.13
N ASP A 226 11.28 14.25 -4.54
CA ASP A 226 11.33 15.20 -5.65
C ASP A 226 10.92 14.52 -6.97
N HIS A 227 11.43 13.31 -7.22
CA HIS A 227 10.99 12.47 -8.33
C HIS A 227 9.46 12.23 -8.33
N PHE A 228 8.88 11.88 -7.19
CA PHE A 228 7.45 11.65 -7.06
C PHE A 228 6.60 12.92 -6.95
N LYS A 229 7.19 14.08 -6.67
CA LYS A 229 6.48 15.36 -6.65
C LYS A 229 6.46 15.97 -8.06
N ALA A 230 7.56 15.85 -8.79
CA ALA A 230 7.68 16.22 -10.19
C ALA A 230 6.91 15.26 -11.13
N SER A 231 6.76 13.98 -10.75
CA SER A 231 5.85 13.09 -11.46
C SER A 231 4.40 13.54 -11.26
N HIS A 232 3.84 14.11 -12.32
CA HIS A 232 2.39 14.18 -12.52
C HIS A 232 1.78 12.83 -12.11
N PRO A 233 0.60 12.80 -11.45
CA PRO A 233 0.02 11.55 -11.00
C PRO A 233 -0.06 10.59 -12.19
N VAL A 234 0.74 9.52 -12.11
CA VAL A 234 0.74 8.46 -13.12
C VAL A 234 -0.70 7.98 -13.15
N ARG A 235 -1.42 8.32 -14.22
CA ARG A 235 -2.59 7.54 -14.60
C ARG A 235 -2.03 6.14 -14.76
N VAL A 236 -2.40 5.24 -13.86
CA VAL A 236 -2.49 3.83 -14.22
C VAL A 236 -3.35 3.82 -15.48
N SER A 237 -2.68 3.74 -16.63
CA SER A 237 -3.39 3.61 -17.87
C SER A 237 -4.02 2.23 -17.80
N ASN A 238 -5.34 2.15 -17.92
CA ASN A 238 -6.02 0.87 -18.13
C ASN A 238 -5.69 0.30 -19.52
N THR A 239 -4.54 0.68 -20.09
CA THR A 239 -4.04 0.35 -21.40
C THR A 239 -2.60 -0.10 -21.31
N GLU A 240 -2.31 -1.19 -22.01
CA GLU A 240 -1.02 -1.81 -22.17
C GLU A 240 -0.01 -0.82 -22.78
N PRO A 241 1.20 -0.67 -22.20
CA PRO A 241 2.30 0.04 -22.85
C PRO A 241 2.65 -0.59 -24.21
N PHE A 242 3.19 0.17 -25.14
CA PHE A 242 3.62 -0.39 -26.43
C PHE A 242 4.78 -1.37 -26.24
N PRO A 243 4.65 -2.67 -26.58
CA PRO A 243 5.66 -3.70 -26.27
C PRO A 243 6.88 -3.68 -27.22
N GLY A 244 7.00 -2.66 -28.08
CA GLY A 244 8.01 -2.56 -29.13
C GLY A 244 7.63 -3.28 -30.42
N ALA A 245 8.05 -2.75 -31.57
CA ALA A 245 7.66 -3.28 -32.88
C ALA A 245 8.12 -4.74 -33.11
N SER A 246 9.27 -5.13 -32.55
CA SER A 246 9.82 -6.49 -32.64
C SER A 246 9.02 -7.55 -31.89
N PHE A 247 8.07 -7.16 -31.03
CA PHE A 247 7.13 -8.07 -30.38
C PHE A 247 6.18 -8.75 -31.39
N PHE A 248 5.83 -8.03 -32.47
CA PHE A 248 4.81 -8.44 -33.44
C PHE A 248 5.43 -9.24 -34.59
N HIS A 249 5.64 -10.54 -34.36
CA HIS A 249 6.18 -11.47 -35.36
C HIS A 249 5.28 -12.70 -35.51
N THR A 250 5.28 -13.31 -36.70
CA THR A 250 4.43 -14.45 -37.07
C THR A 250 4.49 -15.56 -36.02
N GLY A 251 3.32 -16.04 -35.57
CA GLY A 251 3.18 -17.14 -34.62
C GLY A 251 3.44 -16.76 -33.16
N ARG A 252 3.75 -15.50 -32.83
CA ARG A 252 3.85 -15.03 -31.44
C ARG A 252 2.51 -15.22 -30.74
N LYS A 253 2.50 -15.94 -29.60
CA LYS A 253 1.32 -16.09 -28.73
C LYS A 253 1.42 -15.19 -27.50
N SER A 254 0.38 -14.42 -27.18
CA SER A 254 0.34 -13.54 -26.00
C SER A 254 -1.08 -13.03 -25.67
N PRO A 255 -1.44 -12.84 -24.38
CA PRO A 255 -2.66 -12.12 -24.00
C PRO A 255 -2.72 -10.68 -24.52
N ILE A 256 -1.56 -10.01 -24.71
CA ILE A 256 -1.48 -8.67 -25.30
C ILE A 256 -2.02 -8.65 -26.73
N ILE A 257 -1.80 -9.74 -27.49
CA ILE A 257 -2.32 -9.88 -28.86
C ILE A 257 -3.84 -10.09 -28.82
N ALA A 258 -4.37 -10.89 -27.89
CA ALA A 258 -5.81 -11.02 -27.70
C ALA A 258 -6.49 -9.70 -27.31
N ALA A 259 -5.90 -8.95 -26.39
CA ALA A 259 -6.38 -7.63 -25.99
C ALA A 259 -6.39 -6.65 -27.18
N MET A 260 -5.35 -6.68 -28.03
CA MET A 260 -5.26 -5.88 -29.25
C MET A 260 -6.29 -6.33 -30.30
N HIS A 261 -6.43 -7.63 -30.58
CA HIS A 261 -7.43 -8.22 -31.47
C HIS A 261 -8.83 -7.73 -31.12
N HIS A 262 -9.24 -7.87 -29.85
CA HIS A 262 -10.55 -7.40 -29.38
C HIS A 262 -10.74 -5.89 -29.57
N ARG A 263 -9.68 -5.09 -29.48
CA ARG A 263 -9.75 -3.65 -29.75
C ARG A 263 -9.82 -3.31 -31.23
N LEU A 264 -9.11 -4.01 -32.11
CA LEU A 264 -9.23 -3.82 -33.56
C LEU A 264 -10.66 -4.14 -34.02
N VAL A 265 -11.22 -5.26 -33.57
CA VAL A 265 -12.64 -5.62 -33.78
C VAL A 265 -13.58 -4.53 -33.25
N ALA A 266 -13.39 -4.07 -32.00
CA ALA A 266 -14.22 -3.01 -31.41
C ALA A 266 -14.05 -1.63 -32.08
N LYS A 267 -12.97 -1.39 -32.82
CA LYS A 267 -12.77 -0.21 -33.67
C LYS A 267 -13.38 -0.37 -35.07
N GLY A 268 -13.93 -1.54 -35.41
CA GLY A 268 -14.44 -1.86 -36.74
C GLY A 268 -13.32 -2.11 -37.76
N CYS A 269 -12.12 -2.46 -37.28
CA CYS A 269 -10.96 -2.83 -38.08
C CYS A 269 -10.82 -4.35 -38.06
N ASP A 270 -11.89 -5.05 -38.43
CA ASP A 270 -12.05 -6.50 -38.34
C ASP A 270 -11.80 -7.16 -39.70
N LEU A 271 -10.54 -7.40 -40.04
CA LEU A 271 -10.13 -8.07 -41.29
C LEU A 271 -9.65 -9.51 -41.05
N TYR A 272 -10.20 -10.14 -39.99
CA TYR A 272 -9.92 -11.52 -39.63
C TYR A 272 -10.78 -12.49 -40.46
N GLN A 273 -10.17 -13.57 -40.96
CA GLN A 273 -10.91 -14.67 -41.61
C GLN A 273 -11.56 -15.62 -40.58
N SER A 274 -11.06 -15.62 -39.34
CA SER A 274 -11.55 -16.38 -38.21
C SER A 274 -11.06 -15.69 -36.92
N HIS A 275 -11.84 -15.79 -35.85
CA HIS A 275 -11.42 -15.34 -34.50
C HIS A 275 -10.84 -16.48 -33.65
N ALA A 276 -10.65 -17.68 -34.22
CA ALA A 276 -9.87 -18.74 -33.56
C ALA A 276 -8.40 -18.30 -33.44
N ASN A 277 -7.76 -18.60 -32.30
CA ASN A 277 -6.39 -18.18 -31.99
C ASN A 277 -6.18 -16.66 -32.00
N ALA A 278 -7.16 -15.88 -31.52
CA ALA A 278 -7.06 -14.41 -31.36
C ALA A 278 -5.88 -13.94 -30.48
N ASP A 279 -5.21 -14.86 -29.75
CA ASP A 279 -4.00 -14.61 -28.98
C ASP A 279 -2.69 -14.88 -29.76
N VAL A 280 -2.76 -15.23 -31.05
CA VAL A 280 -1.60 -15.57 -31.91
C VAL A 280 -1.48 -14.60 -33.09
N TRP A 281 -0.38 -13.85 -33.16
CA TRP A 281 -0.13 -12.87 -34.23
C TRP A 281 0.01 -13.54 -35.60
N GLY A 282 -0.83 -13.12 -36.55
CA GLY A 282 -0.83 -13.61 -37.92
C GLY A 282 -1.28 -12.60 -38.98
N PRO A 283 -1.52 -13.06 -40.22
CA PRO A 283 -1.88 -12.18 -41.34
C PRO A 283 -3.21 -11.42 -41.15
N GLY A 284 -4.09 -11.92 -40.29
CA GLY A 284 -5.32 -11.22 -39.89
C GLY A 284 -5.02 -9.95 -39.10
N ASP A 285 -4.13 -10.03 -38.10
CA ASP A 285 -3.72 -8.89 -37.29
C ASP A 285 -3.02 -7.81 -38.12
N VAL A 286 -2.10 -8.20 -39.01
CA VAL A 286 -1.40 -7.26 -39.91
C VAL A 286 -2.41 -6.46 -40.73
N LYS A 287 -3.41 -7.12 -41.33
CA LYS A 287 -4.46 -6.46 -42.12
C LYS A 287 -5.35 -5.57 -41.25
N SER A 288 -5.84 -6.10 -40.14
CA SER A 288 -6.69 -5.38 -39.18
C SER A 288 -6.00 -4.14 -38.61
N TYR A 289 -4.70 -4.24 -38.31
CA TYR A 289 -3.90 -3.13 -37.80
C TYR A 289 -3.56 -2.11 -38.90
N ALA A 290 -3.34 -2.55 -40.15
CA ALA A 290 -3.19 -1.64 -41.28
C ALA A 290 -4.47 -0.82 -41.50
N ALA A 291 -5.64 -1.45 -41.43
CA ALA A 291 -6.93 -0.76 -41.48
C ALA A 291 -7.12 0.22 -40.30
N TRP A 292 -6.60 -0.11 -39.11
CA TRP A 292 -6.56 0.82 -37.97
C TRP A 292 -5.63 2.02 -38.23
N GLN A 293 -4.45 1.82 -38.79
CA GLN A 293 -3.54 2.90 -39.19
C GLN A 293 -4.17 3.81 -40.26
N THR A 294 -4.81 3.26 -41.29
CA THR A 294 -5.58 4.04 -42.27
C THR A 294 -6.72 4.81 -41.61
N LYS A 295 -7.43 4.22 -40.64
CA LYS A 295 -8.47 4.90 -39.86
C LYS A 295 -7.94 6.03 -38.97
N LEU A 296 -6.65 6.02 -38.64
CA LEU A 296 -5.93 7.11 -37.98
C LEU A 296 -5.39 8.18 -38.95
N GLY A 297 -5.62 8.02 -40.26
CA GLY A 297 -5.14 8.93 -41.31
C GLY A 297 -3.74 8.63 -41.83
N TYR A 298 -3.20 7.43 -41.59
CA TYR A 298 -1.89 7.02 -42.12
C TYR A 298 -2.06 6.43 -43.53
N ASP A 299 -1.12 6.71 -44.42
CA ASP A 299 -1.12 6.25 -45.81
C ASP A 299 0.20 5.57 -46.21
N GLY A 300 0.19 4.96 -47.41
CA GLY A 300 1.37 4.31 -48.00
C GLY A 300 2.13 3.39 -47.02
N ALA A 301 3.43 3.64 -46.88
CA ALA A 301 4.32 2.85 -46.02
C ALA A 301 4.05 3.02 -44.51
N ALA A 302 3.28 4.04 -44.09
CA ALA A 302 2.92 4.25 -42.68
C ALA A 302 1.72 3.37 -42.23
N ALA A 303 0.89 2.90 -43.17
CA ALA A 303 -0.23 1.97 -42.91
C ALA A 303 0.15 0.51 -43.22
N ASN A 304 1.34 0.08 -42.77
CA ASN A 304 1.94 -1.21 -43.12
C ASN A 304 1.46 -2.41 -42.28
N GLY A 305 0.65 -2.18 -41.24
CA GLY A 305 0.12 -3.23 -40.35
C GLY A 305 1.03 -3.65 -39.19
N THR A 306 2.25 -3.11 -39.09
CA THR A 306 3.12 -3.29 -37.92
C THR A 306 2.78 -2.23 -36.86
N PRO A 307 2.48 -2.62 -35.60
CA PRO A 307 2.17 -1.66 -34.55
C PRO A 307 3.35 -0.73 -34.22
N GLY A 308 3.05 0.55 -34.03
CA GLY A 308 3.97 1.57 -33.53
C GLY A 308 3.32 2.42 -32.45
N GLU A 309 4.10 2.89 -31.49
CA GLU A 309 3.69 3.60 -30.25
C GLU A 309 2.47 4.51 -30.41
N THR A 310 2.54 5.56 -31.25
CA THR A 310 1.43 6.51 -31.49
C THR A 310 0.12 5.87 -31.96
N SER A 311 0.20 4.76 -32.71
CA SER A 311 -0.99 4.02 -33.18
C SER A 311 -1.54 3.07 -32.12
N TRP A 312 -0.66 2.55 -31.26
CA TRP A 312 -0.97 1.65 -30.14
C TRP A 312 -1.69 2.41 -29.02
N ASP A 313 -1.16 3.56 -28.63
CA ASP A 313 -1.76 4.45 -27.63
C ASP A 313 -3.19 4.85 -28.03
N LYS A 314 -3.41 5.19 -29.31
CA LYS A 314 -4.75 5.53 -29.81
C LYS A 314 -5.70 4.32 -29.86
N LEU A 315 -5.17 3.09 -30.00
CA LEU A 315 -5.97 1.86 -29.97
C LEU A 315 -6.54 1.62 -28.56
N GLN A 316 -5.80 2.03 -27.53
CA GLN A 316 -6.15 1.82 -26.12
C GLN A 316 -6.38 0.33 -25.84
N VAL A 317 -5.34 -0.49 -26.08
CA VAL A 317 -5.30 -1.93 -25.78
C VAL A 317 -5.34 -2.12 -24.27
N PRO A 318 -6.29 -2.85 -23.66
CA PRO A 318 -6.31 -3.07 -22.21
C PRO A 318 -5.01 -3.68 -21.67
N ASN A 319 -4.58 -3.26 -20.49
CA ASN A 319 -3.44 -3.88 -19.79
C ASN A 319 -3.86 -5.27 -19.24
N VAL A 320 -3.02 -6.29 -19.47
CA VAL A 320 -3.35 -7.73 -19.28
C VAL A 320 -2.20 -8.58 -18.74
#